data_AF-A0A0C2IY05-F1
#
_entry.id   AF-A0A0C2IY05-F1
#
_cell.length_a   1.000
_cell.length_b   1.000
_cell.length_c   1.000
_cell.angle_alpha   90.00
_cell.angle_beta   90.00
_cell.angle_gamma   90.00
#
_symmetry.space_group_name_H-M   'P 1'
#
loop_
_entity.id
_entity.type
_entity.pdbx_description
1 polymer ?
#
loop_
_entity_poly.entity_id
_entity_poly.type
_entity_poly.pdbx_seq_one_letter_code
_entity_poly.pdbx_strand_id
1 'polypeptide(L)'
;MSIKNCYIQVDLKCSNDFIKNNFPETSIVKFLGKDQNWKHHLRCDTFVSFNGGKNWNMCYLDIENLTIFHGSDLLFGKDGFTGQIMYSIDLGINWYNEKIILNTIIDIIPIETPNTQRFAVIDYNADEMIYTFFIFDYSNAISNF
;
A
#
# COMPACT_ATOMS: atom_id res chain seq x y z
N MET A 1 27.37 -11.41 12.09
CA MET A 1 27.54 -12.28 10.91
C MET A 1 26.87 -11.55 9.75
N SER A 2 27.65 -10.90 8.88
CA SER A 2 27.12 -10.17 7.72
C SER A 2 26.89 -11.18 6.60
N ILE A 3 25.63 -11.36 6.19
CA ILE A 3 25.27 -12.21 5.06
C ILE A 3 25.72 -11.45 3.80
N LYS A 4 26.89 -11.83 3.26
CA LYS A 4 27.32 -11.37 1.93
C LYS A 4 26.29 -11.87 0.92
N ASN A 5 25.58 -10.95 0.28
CA ASN A 5 24.51 -11.15 -0.74
C ASN A 5 23.06 -11.17 -0.20
N CYS A 6 22.76 -10.49 0.90
CA CYS A 6 21.37 -10.15 1.22
C CYS A 6 20.96 -8.90 0.41
N TYR A 7 19.93 -9.00 -0.44
CA TYR A 7 19.39 -7.85 -1.19
C TYR A 7 18.32 -7.12 -0.37
N ILE A 8 17.32 -7.85 0.12
CA ILE A 8 16.21 -7.31 0.91
C ILE A 8 16.12 -8.10 2.21
N GLN A 9 16.10 -7.40 3.34
CA GLN A 9 15.75 -7.97 4.63
C GLN A 9 14.31 -7.56 4.97
N VAL A 10 13.39 -8.52 4.98
CA VAL A 10 11.98 -8.28 5.32
C VAL A 10 11.72 -8.41 6.82
N ASP A 11 10.76 -7.64 7.33
CA ASP A 11 10.29 -7.65 8.71
C ASP A 11 9.00 -8.49 8.81
N LEU A 12 9.10 -9.64 9.46
CA LEU A 12 7.98 -10.57 9.66
C LEU A 12 7.30 -10.28 11.01
N LYS A 13 6.48 -9.24 11.03
CA LYS A 13 5.71 -8.88 12.23
C LYS A 13 4.63 -9.91 12.51
N CYS A 14 4.71 -10.58 13.67
CA CYS A 14 3.69 -11.52 14.10
C CYS A 14 2.38 -10.78 14.40
N SER A 15 1.29 -11.10 13.69
CA SER A 15 -0.05 -10.62 13.97
C SER A 15 -1.09 -11.66 13.57
N ASN A 16 -2.30 -11.56 14.12
CA ASN A 16 -3.43 -12.41 13.73
C ASN A 16 -3.81 -12.19 12.26
N ASP A 17 -3.55 -11.00 11.73
CA ASP A 17 -3.85 -10.60 10.35
C ASP A 17 -2.64 -10.75 9.42
N PHE A 18 -1.59 -11.47 9.82
CA PHE A 18 -0.34 -11.56 9.07
C PHE A 18 -0.56 -11.99 7.62
N ILE A 19 -1.37 -13.03 7.39
CA ILE A 19 -1.65 -13.51 6.04
C ILE A 19 -2.40 -12.45 5.22
N LYS A 20 -3.49 -11.91 5.77
CA LYS A 20 -4.31 -10.87 5.12
C LYS A 20 -3.47 -9.64 4.75
N ASN A 21 -2.57 -9.23 5.63
CA ASN A 21 -1.81 -7.99 5.47
C ASN A 21 -0.60 -8.13 4.55
N ASN A 22 -0.06 -9.33 4.34
CA ASN A 22 1.16 -9.52 3.53
C ASN A 22 0.91 -10.30 2.22
N PHE A 23 -0.24 -10.98 2.10
CA PHE A 23 -0.63 -11.78 0.95
C PHE A 23 -2.05 -11.41 0.49
N PRO A 24 -2.24 -10.20 -0.07
CA PRO A 24 -3.56 -9.74 -0.49
C PRO A 24 -4.14 -10.59 -1.63
N GLU A 25 -3.28 -11.21 -2.45
CA GLU A 25 -3.67 -12.01 -3.61
C GLU A 25 -2.73 -13.19 -3.84
N THR A 26 -3.17 -14.17 -4.65
CA THR A 26 -2.44 -15.44 -4.88
C THR A 26 -1.01 -15.24 -5.42
N SER A 27 -0.73 -14.14 -6.12
CA SER A 27 0.61 -13.81 -6.64
C SER A 27 1.22 -12.57 -6.01
N ILE A 28 0.53 -11.90 -5.09
CA ILE A 28 0.97 -10.63 -4.54
C ILE A 28 1.49 -10.84 -3.13
N VAL A 29 2.70 -10.37 -2.89
CA VAL A 29 3.36 -10.44 -1.59
C VAL A 29 3.89 -9.06 -1.26
N LYS A 30 3.60 -8.55 -0.07
CA LYS A 30 4.17 -7.29 0.40
C LYS A 30 4.70 -7.41 1.82
N PHE A 31 5.82 -6.75 2.10
CA PHE A 31 6.42 -6.69 3.43
C PHE A 31 7.10 -5.35 3.65
N LEU A 32 7.13 -4.90 4.91
CA LEU A 32 8.10 -3.91 5.32
C LEU A 32 9.49 -4.55 5.33
N GLY A 33 10.51 -3.78 4.97
CA GLY A 33 11.88 -4.31 4.95
C GLY A 33 12.93 -3.23 4.79
N LYS A 34 14.17 -3.67 4.63
CA LYS A 34 15.34 -2.82 4.39
C LYS A 34 16.13 -3.35 3.21
N ASP A 35 16.48 -2.46 2.29
CA ASP A 35 17.53 -2.73 1.30
C ASP A 35 18.90 -2.66 1.99
N GLN A 36 19.65 -3.75 1.96
CA GLN A 36 20.97 -3.85 2.59
C GLN A 36 22.07 -3.15 1.78
N ASN A 37 21.84 -2.92 0.48
CA ASN A 37 22.78 -2.23 -0.40
C ASN A 37 22.63 -0.70 -0.33
N TRP A 38 21.54 -0.21 0.26
CA TRP A 38 21.29 1.22 0.38
C TRP A 38 22.05 1.82 1.57
N LYS A 39 22.70 2.98 1.34
CA LYS A 39 23.51 3.69 2.37
C LYS A 39 22.70 4.23 3.57
N HIS A 40 21.38 4.16 3.52
CA HIS A 40 20.47 4.70 4.53
C HIS A 40 19.79 3.55 5.29
N HIS A 41 20.57 2.83 6.11
CA HIS A 41 20.13 1.68 6.90
C HIS A 41 19.00 1.95 7.92
N LEU A 42 18.57 3.21 8.05
CA LEU A 42 17.55 3.66 8.98
C LEU A 42 16.14 3.64 8.38
N ARG A 43 16.00 3.57 7.05
CA ARG A 43 14.70 3.58 6.40
C ARG A 43 14.14 2.15 6.30
N CYS A 44 12.87 1.97 6.65
CA CYS A 44 12.10 0.78 6.34
C CYS A 44 11.11 1.13 5.24
N ASP A 45 11.14 0.38 4.14
CA ASP A 45 10.27 0.60 3.00
C ASP A 45 9.33 -0.58 2.81
N THR A 46 8.20 -0.32 2.15
CA THR A 46 7.32 -1.40 1.70
C THR A 46 7.86 -1.99 0.40
N PHE A 47 8.13 -3.29 0.41
CA PHE A 47 8.52 -4.06 -0.76
C PHE A 47 7.32 -4.88 -1.23
N VAL A 48 7.03 -4.83 -2.52
CA VAL A 48 5.91 -5.55 -3.14
C VAL A 48 6.41 -6.41 -4.28
N SER A 49 5.94 -7.65 -4.35
CA SER A 49 6.08 -8.55 -5.48
C SER A 49 4.70 -8.86 -6.03
N PHE A 50 4.53 -8.79 -7.35
CA PHE A 50 3.28 -9.13 -8.05
C PHE A 50 3.32 -10.52 -8.70
N ASN A 51 4.43 -11.24 -8.55
CA ASN A 51 4.68 -12.53 -9.23
C ASN A 51 5.19 -13.63 -8.29
N GLY A 52 4.69 -13.63 -7.05
CA GLY A 52 4.98 -14.66 -6.05
C GLY A 52 6.41 -14.60 -5.51
N GLY A 53 7.01 -13.42 -5.45
CA GLY A 53 8.34 -13.20 -4.88
C GLY A 53 9.50 -13.37 -5.87
N LYS A 54 9.24 -13.56 -7.17
CA LYS A 54 10.31 -13.68 -8.18
C LYS A 54 11.02 -12.35 -8.43
N ASN A 55 10.25 -11.27 -8.53
CA ASN A 55 10.73 -9.89 -8.63
C ASN A 55 10.13 -9.04 -7.52
N TRP A 56 10.90 -8.07 -7.02
CA TRP A 56 10.48 -7.17 -5.95
C TRP A 56 10.63 -5.73 -6.38
N ASN A 57 9.59 -4.94 -6.13
CA ASN A 57 9.57 -3.50 -6.28
C ASN A 57 9.63 -2.87 -4.89
N MET A 58 10.44 -1.82 -4.74
CA MET A 58 10.45 -1.00 -3.53
C MET A 58 9.53 0.20 -3.72
N CYS A 59 8.55 0.37 -2.84
CA CYS A 59 7.72 1.56 -2.81
C CYS A 59 8.50 2.68 -2.11
N TYR A 60 9.02 3.62 -2.89
CA TYR A 60 9.83 4.76 -2.42
C TYR A 60 9.07 5.83 -1.65
N LEU A 61 7.75 5.72 -1.56
CA LEU A 61 6.91 6.59 -0.76
C LEU A 61 6.55 5.86 0.53
N ASP A 62 6.51 6.58 1.64
CA ASP A 62 6.06 6.06 2.92
C ASP A 62 4.54 5.90 2.88
N ILE A 63 4.06 4.92 2.11
CA ILE A 63 2.64 4.67 1.92
C ILE A 63 2.14 3.79 3.07
N GLU A 64 1.45 4.43 4.00
CA GLU A 64 0.69 3.79 5.06
C GLU A 64 -0.55 3.08 4.49
N ASN A 65 -0.90 1.96 5.11
CA ASN A 65 -2.08 1.16 4.78
C ASN A 65 -2.18 0.79 3.28
N LEU A 66 -1.02 0.62 2.60
CA LEU A 66 -0.98 0.27 1.19
C LEU A 66 -1.92 -0.91 0.91
N THR A 67 -2.93 -0.69 0.10
CA THR A 67 -3.97 -1.64 -0.28
C THR A 67 -3.93 -1.80 -1.79
N ILE A 68 -4.01 -3.04 -2.26
CA ILE A 68 -3.91 -3.38 -3.67
C ILE A 68 -5.27 -3.87 -4.10
N PHE A 69 -5.84 -3.28 -5.15
CA PHE A 69 -7.13 -3.70 -5.66
C PHE A 69 -6.98 -5.06 -6.36
N HIS A 70 -7.91 -5.97 -6.07
CA HIS A 70 -7.85 -7.34 -6.57
C HIS A 70 -7.90 -7.38 -8.10
N GLY A 71 -6.93 -8.09 -8.70
CA GLY A 71 -6.85 -8.30 -10.15
C GLY A 71 -6.55 -7.05 -10.99
N SER A 72 -6.04 -5.96 -10.40
CA SER A 72 -5.64 -4.77 -11.16
C SER A 72 -4.31 -4.17 -10.70
N ASP A 73 -3.80 -3.23 -11.50
CA ASP A 73 -2.57 -2.49 -11.23
C ASP A 73 -2.79 -1.30 -10.29
N LEU A 74 -3.97 -1.21 -9.66
CA LEU A 74 -4.38 -0.12 -8.77
C LEU A 74 -3.89 -0.35 -7.33
N LEU A 75 -2.99 0.52 -6.90
CA LEU A 75 -2.49 0.64 -5.53
C LEU A 75 -3.10 1.89 -4.89
N PHE A 76 -3.47 1.78 -3.62
CA PHE A 76 -4.11 2.88 -2.87
C PHE A 76 -3.60 2.89 -1.43
N GLY A 77 -3.36 4.07 -0.88
CA GLY A 77 -2.95 4.21 0.52
C GLY A 77 -2.88 5.66 0.94
N LYS A 78 -2.22 5.91 2.07
CA LYS A 78 -2.01 7.26 2.60
C LYS A 78 -0.52 7.56 2.67
N ASP A 79 -0.12 8.74 2.22
CA ASP A 79 1.23 9.22 2.40
C ASP A 79 1.48 9.52 3.89
N GLY A 80 2.46 8.86 4.49
CA GLY A 80 2.80 9.00 5.91
C GLY A 80 3.32 10.39 6.28
N PHE A 81 3.78 11.19 5.31
CA PHE A 81 4.32 12.53 5.55
C PHE A 81 3.25 13.61 5.47
N THR A 82 2.43 13.58 4.43
CA THR A 82 1.42 14.60 4.12
C THR A 82 0.03 14.23 4.61
N GLY A 83 -0.21 12.97 4.94
CA GLY A 83 -1.53 12.43 5.25
C GLY A 83 -2.46 12.36 4.03
N GLN A 84 -1.97 12.69 2.83
CA GLN A 84 -2.78 12.69 1.62
C GLN A 84 -3.05 11.26 1.15
N ILE A 85 -4.21 11.06 0.54
CA ILE A 85 -4.45 9.84 -0.23
C ILE A 85 -3.53 9.79 -1.44
N MET A 86 -2.90 8.64 -1.62
CA MET A 86 -2.02 8.33 -2.73
C MET A 86 -2.55 7.11 -3.48
N TYR A 87 -2.44 7.14 -4.80
CA TYR A 87 -2.76 5.99 -5.63
C TYR A 87 -1.81 5.86 -6.82
N SER A 88 -1.70 4.65 -7.35
CA SER A 88 -0.96 4.33 -8.57
C SER A 88 -1.79 3.35 -9.40
N ILE A 89 -1.77 3.50 -10.72
CA ILE A 89 -2.49 2.62 -11.67
C ILE A 89 -1.53 1.80 -12.53
N ASP A 90 -0.25 1.78 -12.18
CA ASP A 90 0.84 1.17 -12.93
C ASP A 90 1.82 0.44 -12.01
N LEU A 91 1.28 -0.29 -11.02
CA LEU A 91 2.05 -1.13 -10.09
C LEU A 91 3.09 -0.36 -9.25
N GLY A 92 2.81 0.92 -8.97
CA GLY A 92 3.63 1.79 -8.14
C GLY A 92 4.77 2.48 -8.89
N ILE A 93 4.76 2.50 -10.23
CA ILE A 93 5.76 3.23 -11.03
C ILE A 93 5.51 4.73 -10.92
N ASN A 94 4.28 5.18 -11.15
CA ASN A 94 3.85 6.55 -10.99
C ASN A 94 2.80 6.64 -9.88
N TRP A 95 2.93 7.67 -9.05
CA TRP A 95 2.01 7.94 -7.94
C TRP A 95 1.32 9.29 -8.12
N TYR A 96 0.04 9.30 -7.81
CA TYR A 96 -0.84 10.47 -7.86
C TYR A 96 -1.41 10.70 -6.46
N ASN A 97 -1.79 11.94 -6.18
CA ASN A 97 -2.41 12.30 -4.91
C ASN A 97 -3.81 12.87 -5.10
N GLU A 98 -4.66 12.61 -4.12
CA GLU A 98 -5.87 13.41 -3.93
C GLU A 98 -5.55 14.52 -2.93
N LYS A 99 -6.18 15.69 -3.11
CA LYS A 99 -6.01 16.83 -2.17
C LYS A 99 -6.74 16.64 -0.83
N ILE A 100 -7.16 15.42 -0.55
CA ILE A 100 -7.82 15.02 0.69
C ILE A 100 -6.75 14.53 1.66
N ILE A 101 -6.64 15.21 2.79
CA ILE A 101 -5.75 14.83 3.90
C ILE A 101 -6.59 14.06 4.91
N LEU A 102 -6.14 12.85 5.25
CA LEU A 102 -6.77 11.99 6.24
C LEU A 102 -5.98 12.00 7.55
N ASN A 103 -6.67 11.64 8.62
CA ASN A 103 -6.12 11.49 9.96
C ASN A 103 -5.58 10.05 10.14
N THR A 104 -6.15 9.30 11.08
CA THR A 104 -5.80 7.90 11.31
C THR A 104 -6.73 7.01 10.51
N ILE A 105 -6.16 6.28 9.54
CA ILE A 105 -6.92 5.28 8.80
C ILE A 105 -7.13 4.07 9.69
N ILE A 106 -8.39 3.75 9.95
CA ILE A 106 -8.81 2.54 10.66
C ILE A 106 -8.81 1.35 9.70
N ASP A 107 -9.37 1.53 8.50
CA ASP A 107 -9.39 0.49 7.47
C ASP A 107 -9.53 1.07 6.06
N ILE A 108 -9.03 0.31 5.08
CA ILE A 108 -9.23 0.54 3.66
C ILE A 108 -9.79 -0.76 3.07
N ILE A 109 -11.01 -0.68 2.56
CA ILE A 109 -11.76 -1.83 2.09
C ILE A 109 -11.97 -1.68 0.58
N PRO A 110 -11.33 -2.53 -0.23
CA PRO A 110 -11.67 -2.64 -1.65
C PRO A 110 -13.13 -3.07 -1.79
N ILE A 111 -13.90 -2.33 -2.59
CA ILE A 111 -15.29 -2.68 -2.89
C ILE A 111 -15.31 -3.39 -4.24
N GLU A 112 -15.43 -4.71 -4.18
CA GLU A 112 -15.54 -5.55 -5.37
C GLU A 112 -16.95 -5.48 -5.96
N THR A 113 -17.10 -4.80 -7.09
CA THR A 113 -18.25 -5.01 -7.98
C THR A 113 -17.79 -5.07 -9.43
N PRO A 114 -18.55 -5.73 -10.32
CA PRO A 114 -18.21 -5.79 -11.73
C PRO A 114 -18.00 -4.38 -12.29
N ASN A 115 -16.82 -4.12 -12.88
CA ASN A 115 -16.44 -2.87 -13.53
C ASN A 115 -16.31 -1.64 -12.62
N THR A 116 -16.23 -1.80 -11.30
CA THR A 116 -15.90 -0.66 -10.42
C THR A 116 -14.63 -0.90 -9.64
N GLN A 117 -13.81 0.14 -9.55
CA GLN A 117 -12.61 0.15 -8.73
C GLN A 117 -12.78 1.18 -7.64
N ARG A 118 -13.33 0.73 -6.51
CA ARG A 118 -13.69 1.61 -5.40
C ARG A 118 -13.01 1.19 -4.12
N PHE A 119 -12.69 2.17 -3.29
CA PHE A 119 -12.22 1.95 -1.93
C PHE A 119 -13.14 2.67 -0.96
N ALA A 120 -13.61 1.93 0.05
CA ALA A 120 -14.13 2.52 1.27
C ALA A 120 -12.97 2.80 2.22
N VAL A 121 -12.91 4.01 2.77
CA VAL A 121 -11.92 4.39 3.78
C VAL A 121 -12.63 4.85 5.04
N ILE A 122 -12.22 4.29 6.18
CA ILE A 122 -12.66 4.70 7.50
C ILE A 122 -11.54 5.53 8.11
N ASP A 123 -11.75 6.84 8.20
CA ASP A 123 -10.85 7.79 8.84
C ASP A 123 -11.34 8.11 10.25
N TYR A 124 -10.42 8.19 11.21
CA TYR A 124 -10.71 8.58 12.58
C TYR A 124 -9.91 9.82 12.97
N ASN A 125 -10.65 10.89 13.29
CA ASN A 125 -10.10 12.09 13.91
C ASN A 125 -10.15 11.92 15.43
N ALA A 126 -8.99 11.74 16.05
CA ALA A 126 -8.88 11.53 17.49
C ALA A 126 -9.20 12.79 18.31
N ASP A 127 -8.93 13.98 17.76
CA ASP A 127 -9.15 15.26 18.46
C ASP A 127 -10.66 15.56 18.56
N GLU A 128 -11.40 15.23 17.51
CA GLU A 128 -12.86 15.42 17.45
C GLU A 128 -13.65 14.18 17.89
N MET A 129 -12.98 13.03 18.00
CA MET A 129 -13.59 11.71 18.23
C MET A 129 -14.64 11.35 17.17
N ILE A 130 -14.39 11.71 15.91
CA ILE A 130 -15.30 11.50 14.78
C ILE A 130 -14.73 10.46 13.83
N TYR A 131 -15.58 9.54 13.41
CA TYR A 131 -15.32 8.63 12.28
C TYR A 131 -15.90 9.24 11.02
N THR A 132 -15.08 9.37 9.99
CA THR A 132 -15.50 9.82 8.66
C THR A 132 -15.36 8.67 7.67
N PHE A 133 -16.38 8.49 6.86
CA PHE A 133 -16.43 7.44 5.85
C PHE A 133 -16.30 8.07 4.45
N PHE A 134 -15.31 7.63 3.69
CA PHE A 134 -15.09 8.08 2.31
C PHE A 134 -15.26 6.94 1.33
N ILE A 135 -15.79 7.25 0.15
CA ILE A 135 -15.77 6.38 -1.03
C ILE A 135 -14.92 7.05 -2.10
N PHE A 136 -13.84 6.38 -2.49
CA PHE A 136 -13.02 6.77 -3.64
C PHE A 136 -13.41 5.89 -4.82
N ASP A 137 -13.64 6.49 -5.99
CA ASP A 137 -14.06 5.80 -7.21
C ASP A 137 -13.07 6.05 -8.35
N TYR A 138 -12.34 5.01 -8.72
CA TYR A 138 -11.34 4.98 -9.79
C TYR A 138 -11.83 4.26 -11.04
N SER A 139 -13.13 3.97 -11.16
CA SER A 139 -13.67 3.21 -12.30
C SER A 139 -13.38 3.87 -13.65
N ASN A 140 -13.26 5.20 -13.69
CA ASN A 140 -12.94 5.97 -14.90
C ASN A 140 -11.44 6.19 -15.13
N ALA A 141 -10.58 5.88 -14.16
CA ALA A 141 -9.13 6.09 -14.27
C ALA A 141 -8.49 5.07 -15.22
N ILE A 142 -9.11 3.89 -15.38
CA ILE A 142 -8.60 2.80 -16.23
C ILE A 142 -9.29 2.72 -17.59
N SER A 143 -10.46 3.35 -17.78
CA SER A 143 -11.20 3.31 -19.06
C SER A 143 -10.55 4.09 -20.21
N ASN A 144 -9.44 4.78 -19.97
CA ASN A 144 -8.74 5.64 -20.95
C ASN A 144 -7.38 5.08 -21.42
N PHE A 145 -7.09 3.80 -21.14
CA PHE A 145 -5.91 3.10 -21.66
C PHE A 145 -6.29 2.03 -22.68
#